data_AF-A0A5E4GGT5-F1
#
_entry.id   AF-A0A5E4GGT5-F1
#
_cell.length_a   1.000
_cell.length_b   1.000
_cell.length_c   1.000
_cell.angle_alpha   90.00
_cell.angle_beta   90.00
_cell.angle_gamma   90.00
#
_symmetry.space_group_name_H-M   'P 1'
#
loop_
_entity.id
_entity.type
_entity.pdbx_description
1 polymer ?
#
loop_
_entity_poly.entity_id
_entity_poly.type
_entity_poly.pdbx_seq_one_letter_code
_entity_poly.pdbx_strand_id
1 'polypeptide(L)' 'VENCDRTDCSVRNDGALMVGNRLYVPNDEFLKREILEEANESVFAMHPGSTK' A
#
# COMPACT_ATOMS: atom_id res chain seq x y z
N VAL A 1 -19.59 2.00 13.36
CA VAL A 1 -20.01 0.93 12.42
C VAL A 1 -19.23 1.16 11.15
N GLU A 2 -18.17 0.38 10.93
CA GLU A 2 -17.31 0.53 9.76
C GLU A 2 -18.09 0.05 8.56
N ASN A 3 -18.59 0.97 7.74
CA ASN A 3 -19.45 0.60 6.64
C ASN A 3 -18.60 0.19 5.42
N CYS A 4 -18.39 -1.13 5.29
CA CYS A 4 -17.68 -1.85 4.25
C CYS A 4 -18.71 -2.46 3.29
N ASP A 5 -19.30 -1.66 2.40
CA ASP A 5 -20.48 -2.07 1.63
C ASP A 5 -20.19 -2.73 0.26
N ARG A 6 -18.92 -2.97 -0.14
CA ARG A 6 -18.64 -3.71 -1.40
C ARG A 6 -17.23 -4.27 -1.63
N THR A 7 -16.34 -4.28 -0.65
CA THR A 7 -14.94 -4.66 -0.89
C THR A 7 -14.49 -5.61 0.21
N ASP A 8 -14.00 -6.80 -0.14
CA ASP A 8 -13.58 -7.83 0.82
C ASP A 8 -12.49 -7.29 1.77
N CYS A 9 -12.92 -6.75 2.91
CA CYS A 9 -12.05 -6.19 3.93
C CYS A 9 -11.69 -7.28 4.96
N SER A 10 -10.41 -7.48 5.26
CA SER A 10 -9.95 -8.43 6.28
C SER A 10 -8.77 -7.89 7.06
N VAL A 11 -8.60 -8.33 8.31
CA VAL A 11 -7.45 -7.94 9.15
C VAL A 11 -6.45 -9.09 9.17
N ARG A 12 -5.19 -8.79 8.87
CA ARG A 12 -4.09 -9.76 8.89
C ARG A 12 -3.53 -9.90 10.31
N ASN A 13 -2.79 -10.98 10.57
CA ASN A 13 -2.25 -11.30 11.91
C ASN A 13 -1.35 -10.20 12.52
N ASP A 14 -0.79 -9.32 11.69
CA ASP A 14 0.01 -8.16 12.09
C ASP A 14 -0.84 -6.91 12.40
N GLY A 15 -2.17 -7.04 12.41
CA GLY A 15 -3.10 -5.93 12.66
C GLY A 15 -3.34 -5.03 11.44
N ALA A 16 -2.76 -5.35 10.28
CA ALA A 16 -2.95 -4.54 9.09
C ALA A 16 -4.29 -4.82 8.40
N LEU A 17 -4.97 -3.77 7.96
CA LEU A 17 -6.20 -3.87 7.18
C LEU A 17 -5.87 -4.22 5.72
N MET A 18 -6.53 -5.22 5.19
CA MET A 18 -6.45 -5.68 3.81
C MET A 18 -7.77 -5.38 3.12
N VAL A 19 -7.70 -4.94 1.85
CA VAL A 19 -8.83 -4.73 0.96
C VAL A 19 -8.60 -5.59 -0.28
N GLY A 20 -9.35 -6.69 -0.39
CA GLY A 20 -9.05 -7.79 -1.29
C GLY A 20 -7.66 -8.36 -0.99
N ASN A 21 -6.75 -8.28 -1.97
CA ASN A 21 -5.36 -8.71 -1.82
C ASN A 21 -4.37 -7.54 -1.65
N ARG A 22 -4.86 -6.34 -1.31
CA ARG A 22 -4.04 -5.13 -1.16
C ARG A 22 -4.02 -4.65 0.27
N LEU A 23 -2.89 -4.12 0.72
CA LEU A 23 -2.77 -3.45 2.01
C LEU A 23 -3.51 -2.11 1.97
N TYR A 24 -4.38 -1.85 2.96
CA TYR A 24 -5.02 -0.56 3.12
C TYR A 24 -4.04 0.44 3.74
N VAL A 25 -3.89 1.59 3.09
CA VAL A 25 -3.14 2.74 3.63
C VAL A 25 -4.18 3.81 3.96
N PRO A 26 -4.24 4.29 5.23
CA PRO A 26 -5.08 5.41 5.63
C PRO A 26 -4.88 6.65 4.74
N ASN A 27 -5.88 7.53 4.70
CA ASN A 27 -5.78 8.80 3.97
C ASN A 27 -4.94 9.84 4.73
N ASP A 28 -3.68 9.47 5.03
CA ASP A 28 -2.67 10.31 5.63
C ASP A 28 -1.59 10.59 4.58
N GLU A 29 -1.42 11.86 4.23
CA GLU A 29 -0.50 12.27 3.16
C GLU A 29 0.98 12.08 3.52
N PHE A 30 1.33 12.16 4.80
CA PHE A 30 2.69 11.91 5.26
C PHE A 30 3.03 10.43 5.11
N LEU A 31 2.14 9.56 5.61
CA LEU A 31 2.31 8.11 5.52
C LEU A 31 2.39 7.63 4.06
N LYS A 32 1.52 8.14 3.20
CA LYS A 32 1.56 7.81 1.76
C LYS A 32 2.87 8.23 1.12
N ARG A 33 3.39 9.42 1.47
CA ARG A 33 4.65 9.91 0.95
C ARG A 33 5.81 9.03 1.39
N GLU A 34 5.90 8.68 2.67
CA GLU A 34 6.98 7.79 3.16
C GLU A 34 6.97 6.44 2.45
N ILE A 35 5.79 5.83 2.27
CA ILE A 35 5.65 4.56 1.53
C ILE A 35 6.11 4.70 0.07
N LEU A 36 5.79 5.82 -0.58
CA LEU A 36 6.17 6.08 -1.96
C LEU A 36 7.68 6.34 -2.11
N GLU A 37 8.26 7.12 -1.20
CA GLU A 37 9.69 7.42 -1.16
C GLU A 37 10.50 6.13 -0.98
N GLU A 38 10.16 5.30 0.02
CA GLU A 38 10.79 4.00 0.25
C GLU A 38 10.70 3.08 -0.98
N ALA A 39 9.52 2.99 -1.59
CA ALA A 39 9.32 2.16 -2.78
C ALA A 39 10.10 2.66 -4.00
N ASN A 40 10.26 3.98 -4.13
CA ASN A 40 11.00 4.61 -5.23
C ASN A 40 12.52 4.51 -5.05
N GLU A 41 13.02 4.59 -3.82
CA GLU A 41 14.45 4.40 -3.49
C GLU A 41 14.87 2.92 -3.43
N SER A 42 13.90 2.01 -3.47
CA SER A 42 14.15 0.58 -3.45
C SER A 42 15.06 0.12 -4.60
N VAL A 43 16.01 -0.75 -4.30
CA VAL A 43 16.84 -1.45 -5.32
C VAL A 43 16.01 -2.29 -6.29
N PHE A 44 14.75 -2.58 -5.94
CA PHE A 44 13.78 -3.27 -6.79
C PHE A 44 12.89 -2.33 -7.60
N ALA A 45 13.10 -1.01 -7.51
CA ALA A 45 12.45 -0.03 -8.36
C ALA A 45 12.90 -0.25 -9.81
N MET A 46 12.12 -1.03 -10.56
CA MET A 46 12.39 -1.28 -11.98
C MET A 46 12.05 -0.01 -12.77
N HIS A 47 13.05 0.83 -13.03
CA HIS A 47 12.91 1.94 -13.97
C HIS A 47 12.86 1.38 -15.41
N PRO A 48 11.72 1.50 -16.12
CA PRO A 48 11.57 0.96 -17.49
C PRO A 48 12.49 1.62 -18.53
N GLY A 49 13.25 2.66 -18.16
CA GLY A 49 14.25 3.32 -19.01
C GLY A 49 15.71 2.99 -18.67
N SER A 50 15.99 2.13 -17.67
CA SER A 50 17.35 1.87 -17.19
C SER A 50 18.08 0.73 -17.92
N THR A 51 17.36 -0.04 -18.75
CA THR A 51 17.95 -1.00 -19.68
C THR A 51 18.16 -0.32 -21.02
N LYS A 52 19.41 0.06 -21.30
CA LYS A 52 19.91 0.31 -22.65
C LYS A 52 20.59 -0.94 -23.16
#